data_AF-A0A3D2J9Y5-F1
#
_entry.id   AF-A0A3D2J9Y5-F1
#
_cell.length_a   1.000
_cell.length_b   1.000
_cell.length_c   1.000
_cell.angle_alpha   90.00
_cell.angle_beta   90.00
_cell.angle_gamma   90.00
#
_symmetry.space_group_name_H-M   'P 1'
#
loop_
_entity.id
_entity.type
_entity.pdbx_description
1 polymer ?
#
loop_
_entity_poly.entity_id
_entity_poly.type
_entity_poly.pdbx_seq_one_letter_code
_entity_poly.pdbx_strand_id
1 'polypeptide(L)'
;MDRVKITTELELESPVDSSAISIQVNINGENLPEILNVEEFFALKEHDGLVPLFTCVCGDFGCGGYYVDVACTDTDLILRNSYHRFNRSLQSTFEYHLDWQQVKGVAEEIIAYLQKIQELNPQAFVTNGYVGGNLLARLPDYRKSSLLVP
;
A
#
# COMPACT_ATOMS: atom_id res chain seq x y z
N MET A 1 -0.67 -16.87 -13.06
CA MET A 1 -0.20 -15.63 -12.45
C MET A 1 -1.41 -14.79 -12.14
N ASP A 2 -1.47 -14.31 -10.91
CA ASP A 2 -2.61 -13.55 -10.43
C ASP A 2 -2.62 -12.17 -11.06
N ARG A 3 -3.74 -11.45 -10.95
CA ARG A 3 -3.89 -10.12 -11.54
C ARG A 3 -4.25 -9.13 -10.46
N VAL A 4 -3.33 -8.22 -10.18
CA VAL A 4 -3.56 -7.09 -9.28
C VAL A 4 -4.14 -5.90 -10.03
N LYS A 5 -5.06 -5.21 -9.37
CA LYS A 5 -5.57 -3.90 -9.73
C LYS A 5 -5.68 -3.07 -8.46
N ILE A 6 -5.28 -1.81 -8.51
CA ILE A 6 -5.55 -0.87 -7.42
C ILE A 6 -6.66 0.10 -7.80
N THR A 7 -7.37 0.58 -6.77
CA THR A 7 -8.27 1.71 -6.88
C THR A 7 -7.84 2.73 -5.84
N THR A 8 -7.61 3.97 -6.27
CA THR A 8 -7.19 5.06 -5.39
C THR A 8 -8.30 6.10 -5.28
N GLU A 9 -8.67 6.43 -4.06
CA GLU A 9 -9.65 7.46 -3.73
C GLU A 9 -8.97 8.55 -2.90
N LEU A 10 -9.18 9.82 -3.25
CA LEU A 10 -8.72 10.96 -2.45
C LEU A 10 -9.92 11.55 -1.73
N GLU A 11 -9.85 11.55 -0.41
CA GLU A 11 -10.80 12.26 0.43
C GLU A 11 -10.23 13.60 0.85
N LEU A 12 -10.97 14.66 0.53
CA LEU A 12 -10.65 16.04 0.87
C LEU A 12 -11.43 16.43 2.12
N GLU A 13 -10.79 16.47 3.28
CA GLU A 13 -11.43 17.00 4.49
C GLU A 13 -11.27 18.54 4.55
N SER A 14 -12.28 19.27 4.08
CA SER A 14 -12.43 20.74 4.29
C SER A 14 -11.20 21.59 3.85
N PRO A 15 -11.24 22.94 3.89
CA PRO A 15 -10.20 23.76 3.25
C PRO A 15 -8.93 23.93 4.10
N VAL A 16 -8.65 23.02 5.05
CA VAL A 16 -7.51 23.12 5.97
C VAL A 16 -6.57 21.92 5.77
N ASP A 17 -5.75 22.05 4.73
CA ASP A 17 -4.40 21.52 4.51
C ASP A 17 -4.08 20.01 4.55
N SER A 18 -4.97 19.11 4.99
CA SER A 18 -4.72 17.66 4.92
C SER A 18 -5.71 16.92 4.03
N SER A 19 -5.20 16.02 3.19
CA SER A 19 -5.99 15.11 2.36
C SER A 19 -5.60 13.67 2.65
N ALA A 20 -6.58 12.78 2.62
CA ALA A 20 -6.39 11.36 2.87
C ALA A 20 -6.45 10.61 1.54
N ILE A 21 -5.52 9.67 1.31
CA ILE A 21 -5.68 8.71 0.22
C ILE A 21 -6.03 7.32 0.77
N SER A 22 -6.97 6.68 0.08
CA SER A 22 -7.38 5.31 0.33
C SER A 22 -7.03 4.49 -0.91
N ILE A 23 -6.13 3.51 -0.77
CA ILE A 23 -5.74 2.62 -1.87
C ILE A 23 -6.30 1.23 -1.57
N GLN A 24 -7.33 0.84 -2.32
CA GLN A 24 -7.90 -0.49 -2.27
C GLN A 24 -7.18 -1.40 -3.26
N VAL A 25 -6.91 -2.64 -2.84
CA VAL A 25 -6.23 -3.65 -3.66
C VAL A 25 -7.22 -4.73 -4.04
N ASN A 26 -7.34 -4.98 -5.34
CA ASN A 26 -8.10 -6.08 -5.91
C ASN A 26 -7.14 -7.09 -6.55
N ILE A 27 -7.24 -8.36 -6.18
CA ILE A 27 -6.46 -9.44 -6.80
C ILE A 27 -7.45 -10.48 -7.31
N ASN A 28 -7.35 -10.84 -8.60
CA ASN A 28 -8.23 -11.81 -9.26
C ASN A 28 -9.74 -11.51 -9.14
N GLY A 29 -10.12 -10.24 -9.00
CA GLY A 29 -11.52 -9.84 -8.80
C GLY A 29 -11.95 -9.80 -7.33
N GLU A 30 -11.11 -10.26 -6.40
CA GLU A 30 -11.37 -10.16 -4.96
C GLU A 30 -10.76 -8.87 -4.39
N ASN A 31 -11.60 -8.05 -3.74
CA ASN A 31 -11.12 -6.90 -2.98
C ASN A 31 -10.53 -7.40 -1.67
N LEU A 32 -9.24 -7.11 -1.45
CA LEU A 32 -8.63 -7.29 -0.15
C LEU A 32 -9.25 -6.30 0.84
N PRO A 33 -9.57 -6.73 2.07
CA PRO A 33 -10.10 -5.83 3.07
C PRO A 33 -9.05 -4.78 3.43
N GLU A 34 -9.52 -3.64 3.94
CA GLU A 34 -8.69 -2.54 4.43
C GLU A 34 -7.90 -1.81 3.31
N ILE A 35 -7.13 -0.79 3.65
CA ILE A 35 -6.37 0.01 2.68
C ILE A 35 -4.90 -0.37 2.69
N LEU A 36 -4.25 -0.29 1.53
CA LEU A 36 -2.82 -0.55 1.39
C LEU A 36 -2.01 0.45 2.20
N ASN A 37 -1.06 -0.03 3.00
CA ASN A 37 -0.05 0.80 3.61
C ASN A 37 1.03 1.15 2.56
N VAL A 38 1.01 2.38 2.04
CA VAL A 38 1.95 2.81 1.00
C VAL A 38 3.40 2.71 1.45
N GLU A 39 3.71 3.06 2.69
CA GLU A 39 5.11 3.03 3.17
C GLU A 39 5.64 1.60 3.24
N GLU A 40 4.86 0.69 3.83
CA GLU A 40 5.22 -0.73 3.92
C GLU A 40 5.26 -1.39 2.54
N PHE A 41 4.35 -0.99 1.63
CA PHE A 41 4.36 -1.46 0.25
C PHE A 41 5.70 -1.13 -0.43
N PHE A 42 6.16 0.12 -0.37
CA PHE A 42 7.43 0.52 -0.99
C PHE A 42 8.68 -0.07 -0.31
N ALA A 43 8.53 -0.62 0.90
CA ALA A 43 9.57 -1.32 1.66
C ALA A 43 9.49 -2.86 1.53
N LEU A 44 8.57 -3.42 0.72
CA LEU A 44 8.33 -4.87 0.65
C LEU A 44 9.59 -5.71 0.40
N LYS A 45 10.50 -5.26 -0.48
CA LYS A 45 11.76 -5.99 -0.75
C LYS A 45 12.76 -5.98 0.41
N GLU A 46 12.53 -5.17 1.43
CA GLU A 46 13.36 -5.11 2.65
C GLU A 46 12.80 -6.00 3.77
N HIS A 47 11.63 -6.60 3.55
CA HIS A 47 10.88 -7.32 4.57
C HIS A 47 10.40 -8.69 4.05
N ASP A 48 10.83 -9.76 4.74
CA ASP A 48 10.26 -11.09 4.59
C ASP A 48 9.50 -11.46 5.88
N GLY A 49 8.41 -12.21 5.73
CA GLY A 49 7.53 -12.64 6.82
C GLY A 49 6.33 -11.72 7.03
N LEU A 50 5.92 -11.52 8.29
CA LEU A 50 4.69 -10.80 8.61
C LEU A 50 4.86 -9.28 8.47
N VAL A 51 4.27 -8.71 7.42
CA VAL A 51 4.31 -7.28 7.08
C VAL A 51 2.93 -6.63 7.34
N PRO A 52 2.85 -5.46 8.00
CA PRO A 52 1.60 -4.74 8.25
C PRO A 52 1.13 -4.01 6.98
N LEU A 53 0.94 -4.76 5.90
CA LEU A 53 0.73 -4.26 4.55
C LEU A 53 -0.64 -3.59 4.36
N PHE A 54 -1.61 -3.88 5.23
CA PHE A 54 -2.95 -3.30 5.16
C PHE A 54 -3.34 -2.67 6.50
N THR A 55 -3.81 -1.42 6.47
CA THR A 55 -4.23 -0.64 7.64
C THR A 55 -5.72 -0.35 7.58
N CYS A 56 -6.32 -0.05 8.75
CA CYS A 56 -7.64 0.56 8.81
C CYS A 56 -7.80 1.72 7.80
N VAL A 57 -9.03 1.99 7.37
CA VAL A 57 -9.37 3.18 6.54
C VAL A 57 -8.88 4.50 7.13
N CYS A 58 -8.68 4.58 8.45
CA CYS A 58 -8.08 5.76 9.08
C CYS A 58 -6.57 5.89 8.89
N GLY A 59 -5.90 4.93 8.26
CA GLY A 59 -4.45 4.94 8.03
C GLY A 59 -3.61 4.36 9.16
N ASP A 60 -4.17 4.27 10.36
CA ASP A 60 -3.48 3.77 11.54
C ASP A 60 -3.63 2.25 11.67
N PHE A 61 -2.51 1.53 11.56
CA PHE A 61 -2.44 0.09 11.79
C PHE A 61 -2.85 -0.30 13.23
N GLY A 62 -2.70 0.59 14.21
CA GLY A 62 -3.16 0.36 15.59
C GLY A 62 -4.67 0.27 15.71
N CYS A 63 -5.40 1.10 14.95
CA CYS A 63 -6.86 1.10 14.90
C CYS A 63 -7.46 -0.13 14.21
N GLY A 64 -6.78 -0.68 13.20
CA GLY A 64 -7.29 -1.76 12.35
C GLY A 64 -6.26 -2.19 11.31
N GLY A 65 -6.59 -3.21 10.52
CA GLY A 65 -5.64 -3.83 9.60
C GLY A 65 -5.15 -5.20 10.06
N TYR A 66 -4.26 -5.77 9.26
CA TYR A 66 -3.74 -7.12 9.43
C TYR A 66 -2.34 -7.26 8.85
N TYR A 67 -1.59 -8.21 9.42
CA TYR A 67 -0.34 -8.64 8.82
C TYR A 67 -0.63 -9.59 7.66
N VAL A 68 0.21 -9.53 6.63
CA VAL A 68 0.28 -10.50 5.54
C VAL A 68 1.64 -11.18 5.61
N ASP A 69 1.68 -12.50 5.42
CA ASP A 69 2.95 -13.21 5.26
C ASP A 69 3.48 -12.98 3.85
N VAL A 70 4.59 -12.27 3.76
CA VAL A 70 5.24 -11.84 2.52
C VAL A 70 6.47 -12.68 2.29
N ALA A 71 6.64 -13.18 1.07
CA ALA A 71 7.89 -13.74 0.60
C ALA A 71 8.28 -13.11 -0.73
N CYS A 72 9.50 -12.58 -0.80
CA CYS A 72 10.08 -12.07 -2.04
C CYS A 72 10.93 -13.16 -2.71
N THR A 73 10.59 -13.52 -3.94
CA THR A 73 11.40 -14.43 -4.77
C THR A 73 12.03 -13.66 -5.94
N ASP A 74 12.89 -14.32 -6.72
CA ASP A 74 13.51 -13.71 -7.91
C ASP A 74 12.47 -13.30 -8.97
N THR A 75 11.34 -14.00 -9.04
CA THR A 75 10.31 -13.78 -10.08
C THR A 75 9.07 -13.08 -9.56
N ASP A 76 8.69 -13.37 -8.31
CA ASP A 76 7.37 -13.03 -7.78
C ASP A 76 7.45 -12.48 -6.34
N LEU A 77 6.53 -11.57 -6.06
CA LEU A 77 6.06 -11.25 -4.72
C LEU A 77 4.94 -12.23 -4.36
N ILE A 78 5.11 -12.96 -3.25
CA ILE A 78 4.09 -13.88 -2.76
C ILE A 78 3.45 -13.32 -1.50
N LEU A 79 2.13 -13.18 -1.53
CA LEU A 79 1.31 -12.74 -0.39
C LEU A 79 0.51 -13.92 0.14
N ARG A 80 0.63 -14.23 1.42
CA ARG A 80 -0.03 -15.38 2.05
C ARG A 80 -0.75 -14.98 3.32
N ASN A 81 -1.99 -15.44 3.42
CA ASN A 81 -2.81 -15.38 4.63
C ASN A 81 -2.96 -13.96 5.22
N SER A 82 -3.93 -13.80 6.12
CA SER A 82 -3.99 -12.62 6.98
C SER A 82 -3.86 -13.03 8.43
N TYR A 83 -3.18 -12.19 9.22
CA TYR A 83 -2.97 -12.41 10.64
C TYR A 83 -3.37 -11.17 11.43
N HIS A 84 -4.03 -11.41 12.56
CA HIS A 84 -4.55 -10.36 13.39
C HIS A 84 -3.43 -9.53 14.03
N ARG A 85 -3.57 -8.20 14.00
CA ARG A 85 -2.52 -7.26 14.42
C ARG A 85 -2.00 -7.42 15.86
N PHE A 86 -2.86 -7.81 16.82
CA PHE A 86 -2.45 -7.84 18.23
C PHE A 86 -1.84 -9.17 18.69
N ASN A 87 -2.32 -10.29 18.14
CA ASN A 87 -1.95 -11.62 18.63
C ASN A 87 -1.42 -12.53 17.51
N ARG A 88 -1.34 -12.02 16.27
CA ARG A 88 -0.85 -12.73 15.08
C ARG A 88 -1.58 -14.05 14.82
N SER A 89 -2.82 -14.18 15.31
CA SER A 89 -3.67 -15.33 14.99
C SER A 89 -4.12 -15.26 13.54
N LEU A 90 -4.15 -16.42 12.87
CA LEU A 90 -4.64 -16.54 11.50
C LEU A 90 -6.10 -16.05 11.41
N GLN A 91 -6.38 -15.15 10.47
CA GLN A 91 -7.71 -14.57 10.22
C GLN A 91 -8.32 -15.12 8.93
N SER A 92 -7.53 -15.21 7.86
CA SER A 92 -7.95 -15.80 6.60
C SER A 92 -6.78 -16.49 5.89
N THR A 93 -7.11 -17.44 5.02
CA THR A 93 -6.13 -18.17 4.21
C THR A 93 -6.25 -17.80 2.74
N PHE A 94 -5.13 -17.41 2.13
CA PHE A 94 -5.01 -17.14 0.70
C PHE A 94 -3.54 -17.25 0.30
N GLU A 95 -3.28 -17.37 -0.99
CA GLU A 95 -1.95 -17.26 -1.55
C GLU A 95 -2.05 -16.58 -2.92
N TYR A 96 -1.34 -15.46 -3.10
CA TYR A 96 -1.27 -14.72 -4.35
C TYR A 96 0.17 -14.58 -4.80
N HIS A 97 0.40 -14.79 -6.09
CA HIS A 97 1.67 -14.68 -6.78
C HIS A 97 1.58 -13.53 -7.78
N LEU A 98 2.25 -12.43 -7.44
CA LEU A 98 2.33 -11.22 -8.24
C LEU A 98 3.71 -11.12 -8.84
N ASP A 99 3.81 -11.07 -10.16
CA ASP A 99 5.10 -10.88 -10.79
C ASP A 99 5.64 -9.47 -10.51
N TRP A 100 6.97 -9.31 -10.57
CA TRP A 100 7.58 -8.01 -10.27
C TRP A 100 7.18 -6.89 -11.25
N GLN A 101 6.77 -7.22 -12.48
CA GLN A 101 6.27 -6.22 -13.44
C GLN A 101 4.90 -5.67 -13.00
N GLN A 102 4.02 -6.50 -12.44
CA GLN A 102 2.75 -6.09 -11.86
C GLN A 102 2.95 -5.25 -10.61
N VAL A 103 3.82 -5.67 -9.70
CA VAL A 103 4.14 -4.91 -8.48
C VAL A 103 4.73 -3.55 -8.84
N LYS A 104 5.62 -3.51 -9.84
CA LYS A 104 6.16 -2.26 -10.39
C LYS A 104 5.05 -1.37 -10.96
N GLY A 105 4.13 -1.92 -11.73
CA GLY A 105 3.00 -1.17 -12.28
C GLY A 105 2.17 -0.49 -11.19
N VAL A 106 1.86 -1.22 -10.11
CA VAL A 106 1.17 -0.67 -8.93
C VAL A 106 1.98 0.47 -8.29
N ALA A 107 3.29 0.29 -8.12
CA ALA A 107 4.17 1.32 -7.58
C ALA A 107 4.20 2.59 -8.45
N GLU A 108 4.27 2.43 -9.77
CA GLU A 108 4.24 3.54 -10.73
C GLU A 108 2.89 4.28 -10.71
N GLU A 109 1.77 3.57 -10.61
CA GLU A 109 0.43 4.16 -10.49
C GLU A 109 0.29 5.01 -9.21
N ILE A 110 0.76 4.51 -8.06
CA ILE A 110 0.74 5.26 -6.80
C ILE A 110 1.61 6.52 -6.90
N ILE A 111 2.83 6.39 -7.44
CA ILE A 111 3.75 7.52 -7.61
C ILE A 111 3.14 8.57 -8.55
N ALA A 112 2.56 8.16 -9.68
CA ALA A 112 1.94 9.06 -10.64
C ALA A 112 0.75 9.79 -10.01
N TYR A 113 -0.05 9.10 -9.20
CA TYR A 113 -1.17 9.70 -8.49
C TYR A 113 -0.73 10.76 -7.48
N LEU A 114 0.25 10.42 -6.63
CA LEU A 114 0.83 11.34 -5.65
C LEU A 114 1.48 12.57 -6.33
N GLN A 115 2.19 12.37 -7.44
CA GLN A 115 2.76 13.46 -8.24
C GLN A 115 1.69 14.41 -8.75
N LYS A 116 0.59 13.88 -9.29
CA LYS A 116 -0.53 14.71 -9.76
C LYS A 116 -1.11 15.56 -8.63
N ILE A 117 -1.22 15.03 -7.41
CA ILE A 117 -1.67 15.81 -6.25
C ILE A 117 -0.66 16.92 -5.93
N GLN A 118 0.64 16.61 -5.89
CA GLN A 118 1.70 17.58 -5.64
C GLN A 118 1.73 18.71 -6.69
N GLU A 119 1.47 18.39 -7.96
CA GLU A 119 1.40 19.39 -9.03
C GLU A 119 0.18 20.31 -8.89
N LEU A 120 -0.97 19.77 -8.49
CA LEU A 120 -2.19 20.54 -8.28
C LEU A 120 -2.14 21.39 -7.00
N ASN A 121 -1.52 20.87 -5.94
CA ASN A 121 -1.33 21.56 -4.68
C ASN A 121 0.04 21.19 -4.07
N PRO A 122 1.09 22.01 -4.34
CA PRO A 122 2.44 21.77 -3.84
C PRO A 122 2.57 21.79 -2.31
N GLN A 123 1.60 22.40 -1.61
CA GLN A 123 1.56 22.47 -0.15
C GLN A 123 0.67 21.39 0.48
N ALA A 124 0.10 20.48 -0.32
CA ALA A 124 -0.76 19.43 0.19
C ALA A 124 -0.01 18.54 1.21
N PHE A 125 -0.72 18.18 2.26
CA PHE A 125 -0.32 17.15 3.19
C PHE A 125 -1.16 15.91 2.92
N VAL A 126 -0.56 14.85 2.37
CA VAL A 126 -1.29 13.63 1.98
C VAL A 126 -0.90 12.48 2.88
N THR A 127 -1.86 11.85 3.54
CA THR A 127 -1.62 10.68 4.40
C THR A 127 -2.21 9.41 3.80
N ASN A 128 -1.74 8.25 4.25
CA ASN A 128 -2.45 6.99 4.09
C ASN A 128 -3.66 7.02 5.01
N GLY A 129 -4.90 6.95 4.51
CA GLY A 129 -6.09 7.26 5.32
C GLY A 129 -6.00 8.66 5.97
N TYR A 130 -6.67 8.86 7.13
CA TYR A 130 -6.73 10.16 7.83
C TYR A 130 -5.55 10.44 8.77
N VAL A 131 -4.72 9.44 9.08
CA VAL A 131 -3.62 9.55 10.05
C VAL A 131 -2.36 8.94 9.45
N GLY A 132 -1.25 9.67 9.49
CA GLY A 132 0.04 9.14 9.04
C GLY A 132 1.05 10.24 8.70
N GLY A 133 2.16 9.81 8.11
CA GLY A 133 3.15 10.71 7.54
C GLY A 133 2.71 11.29 6.19
N ASN A 134 3.31 12.42 5.80
CA ASN A 134 3.06 13.01 4.49
C ASN A 134 3.71 12.17 3.37
N LEU A 135 2.90 11.43 2.63
CA LEU A 135 3.30 10.62 1.50
C LEU A 135 3.96 11.46 0.38
N LEU A 136 3.57 12.73 0.20
CA LEU A 136 4.22 13.60 -0.79
C LEU A 136 5.66 13.94 -0.42
N ALA A 137 5.98 14.04 0.89
CA ALA A 137 7.33 14.27 1.34
C ALA A 137 8.25 13.06 1.07
N ARG A 138 7.66 11.87 0.92
CA ARG A 138 8.35 10.59 0.69
C ARG A 138 8.47 10.22 -0.78
N LEU A 139 7.84 10.97 -1.70
CA LEU A 139 7.94 10.77 -3.15
C LEU A 139 9.38 10.60 -3.67
N PRO A 140 10.38 11.38 -3.23
CA PRO A 140 11.77 11.18 -3.67
C PRO A 140 12.34 9.82 -3.29
N ASP A 141 11.88 9.24 -2.18
CA ASP A 141 12.32 7.92 -1.70
C ASP A 141 11.60 6.81 -2.47
N TYR A 142 10.30 6.94 -2.70
CA TYR A 142 9.52 5.98 -3.51
C TYR A 142 10.08 5.84 -4.93
N ARG A 143 10.50 6.95 -5.54
CA ARG A 143 11.17 6.94 -6.87
C ARG A 143 12.51 6.22 -6.91
N LYS A 144 13.12 5.96 -5.75
CA LYS A 144 14.38 5.20 -5.60
C LYS A 144 14.14 3.78 -5.11
N SER A 145 12.89 3.39 -4.87
CA SER A 145 12.55 2.06 -4.36
C SER A 145 13.03 0.97 -5.31
N SER A 146 13.49 -0.14 -4.72
CA SER A 146 13.88 -1.36 -5.43
C SER A 146 12.70 -2.03 -6.15
N LEU A 147 11.46 -1.62 -5.90
CA LEU A 147 10.28 -2.05 -6.66
C LEU A 147 10.26 -1.52 -8.10
N LEU A 148 10.96 -0.41 -8.37
CA LEU A 148 11.00 0.20 -9.72
C LEU A 148 12.14 -0.34 -10.57
N VAL A 149 13.09 -1.03 -9.95
CA VAL A 149 14.25 -1.63 -10.59
C VAL A 149 13.83 -2.98 -11.20
N PRO A 150 14.14 -3.21 -12.49
CA PRO A 150 13.81 -4.46 -13.18
C PRO A 150 14.55 -5.68 -12.59
#